data_AF-A0A672YAJ6-F1
#
_entry.id   AF-A0A672YAJ6-F1
#
_cell.length_a   1.000
_cell.length_b   1.000
_cell.length_c   1.000
_cell.angle_alpha   90.00
_cell.angle_beta   90.00
_cell.angle_gamma   90.00
#
_symmetry.space_group_name_H-M   'P 1'
#
loop_
_entity.id
_entity.type
_entity.pdbx_description
1 polymer ?
#
loop_
_entity_poly.entity_id
_entity_poly.type
_entity_poly.pdbx_seq_one_letter_code
_entity_poly.pdbx_strand_id
1 'polypeptide(L)'
;MSKQALLCLLLQLLFEICSSTHLQVVSGSTLELPCLMSETDLIEGPIAWKYNGNDIIPSQSSGSLRLKKNGLYLAISPVTFIHEGEYVCLVKDNNMEMGTTYNITVEAFFDYTIKVNSGSAVRLPCHVPSSQVNANALWFKDEGNGRRTQLIPVGESISDDRKLELLYPFDRDHTIILSEPVVEDTGIYHCESAEGKKFSTVNLIVEAAPTPAPHTCQGFTTAWEDCQDENSRLGQLILQESLTEFSMRLYSYLREVNPSNNLLFSPISIAGALSHLLLGARGDTRKAIQRAVCLPHDFHCIHFQMKKLREKLSSSLKMSSQIYYNPGMNLSESFINQSVQFYEAEPVKLLNSSEENTQMINSWAANMTHNKITHLVDSVPPHTQLMLLNAVFFNGMWKTMFDKTNVKGYFSKLNGDMVTVPVLRSQNYLTPMAFVAELRAQVARFALSGDCSLYILLPRSSSATDLQQLEERMTDGAVRQMIEQINATSPQPIEVTLPQIKMDLKADMNILIKKLGLSTLFEGANLCGLYPEDSLVLDDARHRAFLALNEKGVEAGAVTSLSFSRSFLSFSAMRPFILLLWSDQGNLPLFIGRVTDP
;
A
#
# COMPACT_ATOMS: atom_id res chain seq x y z
N MET A 1 43.66 18.19 36.74
CA MET A 1 42.73 19.24 37.23
C MET A 1 42.72 20.33 36.15
N SER A 2 41.67 20.74 35.45
CA SER A 2 40.22 20.66 35.55
C SER A 2 39.72 20.73 34.09
N LYS A 3 38.95 19.74 33.63
CA LYS A 3 38.00 19.77 32.48
C LYS A 3 37.45 18.39 32.12
N GLN A 4 38.18 17.30 32.40
CA GLN A 4 37.67 15.92 32.21
C GLN A 4 36.75 15.43 33.33
N ALA A 5 36.82 16.02 34.53
CA ALA A 5 35.92 15.70 35.64
C ALA A 5 34.52 16.34 35.49
N LEU A 6 34.38 17.40 34.68
CA LEU A 6 33.09 18.07 34.48
C LEU A 6 32.19 17.34 33.48
N LEU A 7 32.78 16.61 32.52
CA LEU A 7 32.02 15.86 31.52
C LEU A 7 31.46 14.54 32.08
N CYS A 8 32.16 13.90 33.03
CA CYS A 8 31.66 12.70 33.71
C CYS A 8 30.56 13.01 34.74
N LEU A 9 30.60 14.17 35.39
CA LEU A 9 29.53 14.59 36.31
C LEU A 9 28.26 15.06 35.58
N LEU A 10 28.37 15.53 34.33
CA LEU A 10 27.22 15.85 33.48
C LEU A 10 26.60 14.59 32.82
N LEU A 11 27.36 13.51 32.64
CA LEU A 11 26.83 12.24 32.14
C LEU A 11 26.22 11.33 33.22
N GLN A 12 26.45 11.60 34.52
CA GLN A 12 25.79 10.88 35.63
C GLN A 12 24.49 11.52 36.11
N LEU A 13 24.08 12.67 35.54
CA LEU A 13 22.81 13.35 35.85
C LEU A 13 21.78 13.27 34.70
N LEU A 14 21.99 12.39 33.71
CA LEU A 14 21.04 12.14 32.61
C LEU A 14 20.55 10.68 32.56
N PHE A 15 20.65 9.95 33.68
CA PHE A 15 19.91 8.68 33.87
C PHE A 15 18.60 8.94 34.62
N GLU A 16 17.71 9.70 33.98
CA GLU A 16 16.26 9.59 34.19
C GLU A 16 15.61 9.61 32.81
N ILE A 17 15.67 8.46 32.11
CA ILE A 17 14.70 8.19 31.04
C ILE A 17 13.40 7.80 31.74
N CYS A 18 12.75 8.78 32.38
CA CYS A 18 11.38 8.62 32.84
C CYS A 18 10.49 9.24 31.75
N SER A 19 10.00 8.40 30.85
CA SER A 19 8.99 8.83 29.88
C SER A 19 7.67 9.03 30.62
N SER A 20 7.46 10.23 31.16
CA SER A 20 6.17 10.60 31.71
C SER A 20 5.16 10.64 30.56
N THR A 21 4.25 9.66 30.55
CA THR A 21 3.19 9.55 29.54
C THR A 21 1.91 10.13 30.12
N HIS A 22 1.39 11.19 29.51
CA HIS A 22 0.10 11.77 29.90
C HIS A 22 -1.03 11.07 29.13
N LEU A 23 -2.01 10.53 29.85
CA LEU A 23 -3.13 9.78 29.29
C LEU A 23 -4.46 10.42 29.70
N GLN A 24 -5.26 10.82 28.72
CA GLN A 24 -6.65 11.23 28.91
C GLN A 24 -7.58 10.03 28.72
N VAL A 25 -8.43 9.74 29.72
CA VAL A 25 -9.25 8.53 29.74
C VAL A 25 -10.67 8.87 30.17
N VAL A 26 -11.68 8.34 29.47
CA VAL A 26 -13.08 8.64 29.78
C VAL A 26 -13.62 7.74 30.90
N SER A 27 -14.38 8.33 31.82
CA SER A 27 -15.08 7.61 32.87
C SER A 27 -16.01 6.52 32.31
N GLY A 28 -15.88 5.28 32.81
CA GLY A 28 -16.61 4.09 32.36
C GLY A 28 -15.87 3.22 31.34
N SER A 29 -14.68 3.64 30.87
CA SER A 29 -13.82 2.87 29.96
C SER A 29 -12.96 1.81 30.66
N THR A 30 -12.24 1.01 29.87
CA THR A 30 -11.21 0.09 30.38
C THR A 30 -9.84 0.59 29.94
N LEU A 31 -8.93 0.78 30.90
CA LEU A 31 -7.56 1.20 30.66
C LEU A 31 -6.59 0.08 31.04
N GLU A 32 -5.59 -0.19 30.21
CA GLU A 32 -4.50 -1.10 30.53
C GLU A 32 -3.16 -0.39 30.35
N LEU A 33 -2.38 -0.31 31.44
CA LEU A 33 -1.07 0.31 31.45
C LEU A 33 0.01 -0.78 31.45
N PRO A 34 0.87 -0.85 30.42
CA PRO A 34 2.02 -1.72 30.44
C PRO A 34 3.10 -1.15 31.37
N CYS A 35 3.88 -2.00 32.03
CA CYS A 35 5.04 -1.53 32.80
C CYS A 35 6.24 -1.19 31.89
N LEU A 36 6.35 -1.86 30.75
CA LEU A 36 7.45 -1.77 29.77
C LEU A 36 6.87 -1.58 28.36
N MET A 37 7.46 -0.69 27.56
CA MET A 37 6.99 -0.33 26.21
C MET A 37 7.30 -1.38 25.13
N SER A 38 8.05 -2.45 25.46
CA SER A 38 8.39 -3.56 24.56
C SER A 38 8.36 -4.89 25.33
N GLU A 39 7.77 -5.94 24.75
CA GLU A 39 7.85 -7.30 25.30
C GLU A 39 9.30 -7.82 25.10
N THR A 40 10.16 -7.62 26.09
CA THR A 40 11.46 -8.27 26.15
C THR A 40 11.42 -9.41 27.17
N ASP A 41 11.64 -10.65 26.71
CA ASP A 41 11.74 -11.89 27.52
C ASP A 41 12.93 -11.90 28.51
N LEU A 42 13.52 -10.75 28.84
CA LEU A 42 14.85 -10.63 29.46
C LEU A 42 14.85 -10.05 30.88
N ILE A 43 13.68 -9.82 31.50
CA ILE A 43 13.63 -9.21 32.84
C ILE A 43 12.88 -10.12 33.83
N GLU A 44 13.62 -10.72 34.77
CA GLU A 44 13.11 -11.58 35.86
C GLU A 44 12.94 -10.83 37.20
N GLY A 45 13.14 -9.50 37.22
CA GLY A 45 13.08 -8.67 38.43
C GLY A 45 11.65 -8.45 38.97
N PRO A 46 11.46 -8.25 40.29
CA PRO A 46 10.15 -7.96 40.86
C PRO A 46 9.60 -6.61 40.38
N ILE A 47 8.32 -6.61 39.96
CA ILE A 47 7.60 -5.43 39.48
C ILE A 47 6.76 -4.85 40.62
N ALA A 48 6.89 -3.55 40.87
CA ALA A 48 6.09 -2.81 41.84
C ALA A 48 5.32 -1.68 41.16
N TRP A 49 4.05 -1.50 41.53
CA TRP A 49 3.22 -0.39 41.06
C TRP A 49 2.87 0.53 42.22
N LYS A 50 2.87 1.84 41.94
CA LYS A 50 2.42 2.88 42.86
C LYS A 50 1.33 3.73 42.23
N TYR A 51 0.34 4.15 43.02
CA TYR A 51 -0.66 5.14 42.67
C TYR A 51 -0.59 6.31 43.64
N ASN A 52 -0.32 7.52 43.13
CA ASN A 52 -0.06 8.73 43.93
C ASN A 52 0.92 8.48 45.09
N GLY A 53 1.99 7.74 44.81
CA GLY A 53 3.03 7.38 45.78
C GLY A 53 2.73 6.19 46.71
N ASN A 54 1.51 5.65 46.72
CA ASN A 54 1.13 4.50 47.55
C ASN A 54 1.28 3.18 46.78
N ASP A 55 1.83 2.15 47.42
CA ASP A 55 2.03 0.83 46.81
C ASP A 55 0.69 0.15 46.49
N ILE A 56 0.56 -0.36 45.27
CA ILE A 56 -0.57 -1.18 44.83
C ILE A 56 -0.29 -2.64 45.22
N ILE A 57 -0.86 -3.08 46.34
CA ILE A 57 -0.63 -4.43 46.87
C ILE A 57 -1.58 -5.43 46.17
N PRO A 58 -1.09 -6.58 45.67
CA PRO A 58 -1.91 -7.58 44.98
C PRO A 58 -3.15 -8.04 45.76
N SER A 59 -3.02 -8.20 47.09
CA SER A 59 -4.10 -8.65 47.98
C SER A 59 -5.17 -7.58 48.28
N GLN A 60 -4.92 -6.31 47.96
CA GLN A 60 -5.84 -5.18 48.19
C GLN A 60 -6.43 -4.60 46.89
N SER A 61 -6.11 -5.18 45.74
CA SER A 61 -6.63 -4.74 44.43
C SER A 61 -8.15 -4.94 44.35
N SER A 62 -8.89 -3.92 44.78
CA SER A 62 -10.35 -3.91 44.81
C SER A 62 -10.93 -3.76 43.41
N GLY A 63 -11.85 -4.65 43.03
CA GLY A 63 -12.86 -4.49 41.98
C GLY A 63 -12.37 -3.99 40.60
N SER A 64 -12.21 -2.66 40.49
CA SER A 64 -11.85 -1.93 39.27
C SER A 64 -10.38 -2.03 38.90
N LEU A 65 -9.46 -2.16 39.85
CA LEU A 65 -8.02 -2.16 39.60
C LEU A 65 -7.46 -3.58 39.74
N ARG A 66 -6.76 -4.08 38.72
CA ARG A 66 -6.28 -5.48 38.64
C ARG A 66 -4.89 -5.56 38.01
N LEU A 67 -3.97 -6.25 38.68
CA LEU A 67 -2.67 -6.61 38.12
C LEU A 67 -2.80 -7.86 37.23
N LYS A 68 -2.23 -7.81 36.03
CA LYS A 68 -2.22 -8.94 35.08
C LYS A 68 -0.78 -9.37 34.76
N LYS A 69 -0.61 -10.63 34.32
CA LYS A 69 0.67 -11.23 33.92
C LYS A 69 1.81 -10.91 34.92
N ASN A 70 1.68 -11.35 36.18
CA ASN A 70 2.68 -11.11 37.24
C ASN A 70 3.07 -9.63 37.48
N GLY A 71 2.14 -8.69 37.22
CA GLY A 71 2.38 -7.26 37.44
C GLY A 71 2.93 -6.52 36.21
N LEU A 72 3.13 -7.19 35.08
CA LEU A 72 3.51 -6.54 33.81
C LEU A 72 2.49 -5.51 33.33
N TYR A 73 1.21 -5.69 33.68
CA TYR A 73 0.14 -4.77 33.29
C TYR A 73 -0.74 -4.41 34.48
N LEU A 74 -1.14 -3.13 34.53
CA LEU A 74 -2.17 -2.62 35.44
C LEU A 74 -3.45 -2.34 34.64
N ALA A 75 -4.52 -3.09 34.92
CA ALA A 75 -5.82 -2.90 34.30
C ALA A 75 -6.79 -2.16 35.23
N ILE A 76 -7.47 -1.15 34.71
CA ILE A 76 -8.50 -0.35 35.42
C ILE A 76 -9.81 -0.46 34.63
N SER A 77 -10.85 -1.06 35.21
CA SER A 77 -12.16 -1.23 34.56
C SER A 77 -13.32 -1.40 35.57
N PRO A 78 -14.34 -0.53 35.55
CA PRO A 78 -14.40 0.72 34.80
C PRO A 78 -13.47 1.79 35.43
N VAL A 79 -12.85 2.60 34.59
CA VAL A 79 -12.17 3.84 34.99
C VAL A 79 -13.22 4.81 35.53
N THR A 80 -12.89 5.56 36.58
CA THR A 80 -13.76 6.56 37.22
C THR A 80 -12.86 7.66 37.78
N PHE A 81 -13.40 8.82 38.15
CA PHE A 81 -12.61 9.97 38.61
C PHE A 81 -11.68 9.67 39.80
N ILE A 82 -11.98 8.65 40.62
CA ILE A 82 -11.09 8.22 41.72
C ILE A 82 -9.78 7.60 41.22
N HIS A 83 -9.68 7.27 39.94
CA HIS A 83 -8.48 6.69 39.33
C HIS A 83 -7.59 7.74 38.67
N GLU A 84 -7.95 9.03 38.74
CA GLU A 84 -7.11 10.15 38.28
C GLU A 84 -5.85 10.30 39.15
N GLY A 85 -4.71 10.52 38.53
CA GLY A 85 -3.44 10.72 39.24
C GLY A 85 -2.26 10.03 38.58
N GLU A 86 -1.17 9.96 39.33
CA GLU A 86 0.11 9.41 38.88
C GLU A 86 0.21 7.92 39.19
N TYR A 87 0.59 7.14 38.19
CA TYR A 87 0.89 5.72 38.32
C TYR A 87 2.33 5.46 37.92
N VAL A 88 3.08 4.86 38.83
CA VAL A 88 4.50 4.56 38.59
C VAL A 88 4.69 3.06 38.64
N CYS A 89 5.16 2.48 37.54
CA CYS A 89 5.69 1.12 37.55
C CYS A 89 7.20 1.16 37.77
N LEU A 90 7.73 0.31 38.65
CA LEU A 90 9.15 0.19 38.94
C LEU A 90 9.56 -1.27 38.78
N VAL A 91 10.61 -1.50 37.98
CA VAL A 91 11.25 -2.80 37.79
C VAL A 91 12.68 -2.72 38.29
N LYS A 92 13.02 -3.55 39.27
CA LYS A 92 14.37 -3.63 39.84
C LYS A 92 15.07 -4.90 39.36
N ASP A 93 16.18 -4.74 38.65
CA ASP A 93 17.04 -5.86 38.26
C ASP A 93 18.49 -5.57 38.63
N ASN A 94 19.04 -6.35 39.57
CA ASN A 94 20.42 -6.49 40.09
C ASN A 94 21.34 -5.25 40.23
N ASN A 95 21.33 -4.27 39.33
CA ASN A 95 22.01 -2.96 39.42
C ASN A 95 21.28 -1.81 38.67
N MET A 96 20.05 -2.02 38.17
CA MET A 96 19.29 -1.04 37.38
C MET A 96 17.83 -0.98 37.85
N GLU A 97 17.33 0.24 38.07
CA GLU A 97 15.92 0.51 38.35
C GLU A 97 15.33 1.21 37.12
N MET A 98 14.38 0.55 36.47
CA MET A 98 13.65 1.10 35.33
C MET A 98 12.24 1.43 35.77
N GLY A 99 11.78 2.65 35.49
CA GLY A 99 10.47 3.12 35.88
C GLY A 99 9.71 3.78 34.74
N THR A 100 8.43 3.47 34.63
CA THR A 100 7.51 4.13 33.71
C THR A 100 6.44 4.86 34.52
N THR A 101 6.26 6.15 34.22
CA THR A 101 5.28 7.00 34.90
C THR A 101 4.15 7.36 33.95
N TYR A 102 2.91 7.10 34.38
CA TYR A 102 1.68 7.49 33.71
C TYR A 102 0.96 8.55 34.53
N ASN A 103 0.68 9.69 33.91
CA ASN A 103 -0.20 10.69 34.49
C ASN A 103 -1.58 10.54 33.83
N ILE A 104 -2.55 10.04 34.58
CA ILE A 104 -3.90 9.79 34.08
C ILE A 104 -4.80 10.93 34.51
N THR A 105 -5.46 11.56 33.53
CA THR A 105 -6.57 12.50 33.75
C THR A 105 -7.86 11.85 33.30
N VAL A 106 -8.88 11.84 34.18
CA VAL A 106 -10.15 11.19 33.89
C VAL A 106 -11.18 12.23 33.48
N GLU A 107 -11.66 12.13 32.24
CA GLU A 107 -12.65 13.06 31.70
C GLU A 107 -14.05 12.44 31.71
N ALA A 108 -15.08 13.29 31.83
CA ALA A 108 -16.47 12.85 31.76
C ALA A 108 -16.86 12.37 30.35
N PHE A 109 -16.28 13.00 29.33
CA PHE A 109 -16.47 12.80 27.89
C PHE A 109 -15.33 13.51 27.15
N PHE A 110 -15.12 13.23 25.86
CA PHE A 110 -14.05 13.87 25.08
C PHE A 110 -14.49 15.22 24.48
N ASP A 111 -13.63 16.24 24.59
CA ASP A 111 -13.77 17.54 23.91
C ASP A 111 -12.79 17.65 22.74
N TYR A 112 -13.31 17.83 21.52
CA TYR A 112 -12.52 18.01 20.30
C TYR A 112 -12.66 19.44 19.77
N THR A 113 -11.56 20.01 19.29
CA THR A 113 -11.61 21.21 18.42
C THR A 113 -11.07 20.83 17.06
N ILE A 114 -11.92 20.92 16.03
CA ILE A 114 -11.58 20.53 14.66
C ILE A 114 -11.66 21.76 13.77
N LYS A 115 -10.56 22.05 13.08
CA LYS A 115 -10.48 23.14 12.10
C LYS A 115 -10.41 22.56 10.69
N VAL A 116 -11.31 22.98 9.81
CA VAL A 116 -11.35 22.53 8.41
C VAL A 116 -11.66 23.69 7.48
N ASN A 117 -11.23 23.55 6.23
CA ASN A 117 -11.60 24.48 5.17
C ASN A 117 -12.99 24.11 4.63
N SER A 118 -13.74 25.12 4.19
CA SER A 118 -15.03 24.91 3.53
C SER A 118 -14.89 23.95 2.34
N GLY A 119 -15.82 22.99 2.23
CA GLY A 119 -15.83 21.97 1.19
C GLY A 119 -14.97 20.72 1.47
N SER A 120 -14.14 20.73 2.52
CA SER A 120 -13.34 19.55 2.91
C SER A 120 -14.12 18.67 3.89
N ALA A 121 -14.38 17.42 3.51
CA ALA A 121 -15.07 16.46 4.38
C ALA A 121 -14.39 16.33 5.76
N VAL A 122 -15.19 16.39 6.82
CA VAL A 122 -14.72 16.35 8.21
C VAL A 122 -15.39 15.23 9.00
N ARG A 123 -14.62 14.58 9.88
CA ARG A 123 -15.11 13.52 10.77
C ARG A 123 -15.32 14.09 12.16
N LEU A 124 -16.53 13.93 12.71
CA LEU A 124 -16.86 14.33 14.07
C LEU A 124 -16.90 13.06 14.94
N PRO A 125 -15.88 12.83 15.78
CA PRO A 125 -15.70 11.57 16.49
C PRO A 125 -16.74 11.36 17.60
N CYS A 126 -17.23 10.12 17.74
CA CYS A 126 -18.03 9.71 18.88
C CYS A 126 -17.80 8.25 19.26
N HIS A 127 -17.21 8.05 20.44
CA HIS A 127 -16.91 6.72 20.97
C HIS A 127 -17.79 6.39 22.18
N VAL A 128 -18.54 5.29 22.10
CA VAL A 128 -19.44 4.86 23.18
C VAL A 128 -18.70 3.94 24.16
N PRO A 129 -18.66 4.25 25.47
CA PRO A 129 -17.96 3.42 26.46
C PRO A 129 -18.52 1.98 26.56
N SER A 130 -17.63 1.03 26.82
CA SER A 130 -17.89 -0.42 26.86
C SER A 130 -18.95 -0.90 27.86
N SER A 131 -19.36 -0.07 28.83
CA SER A 131 -20.40 -0.40 29.81
C SER A 131 -21.84 -0.23 29.28
N GLN A 132 -22.04 0.37 28.09
CA GLN A 132 -23.35 0.72 27.55
C GLN A 132 -23.60 0.07 26.17
N VAL A 133 -23.65 -1.27 26.15
CA VAL A 133 -23.60 -2.12 24.93
C VAL A 133 -24.81 -1.97 23.97
N ASN A 134 -25.90 -1.30 24.37
CA ASN A 134 -27.14 -1.19 23.57
C ASN A 134 -27.60 0.26 23.25
N ALA A 135 -26.79 1.30 23.49
CA ALA A 135 -27.23 2.68 23.28
C ALA A 135 -26.77 3.22 21.92
N ASN A 136 -27.71 3.42 20.99
CA ASN A 136 -27.46 4.22 19.78
C ASN A 136 -27.16 5.67 20.20
N ALA A 137 -26.02 6.21 19.76
CA ALA A 137 -25.69 7.60 20.01
C ALA A 137 -26.49 8.54 19.09
N LEU A 138 -26.94 9.66 19.63
CA LEU A 138 -27.66 10.73 18.94
C LEU A 138 -26.76 11.94 18.79
N TRP A 139 -26.79 12.57 17.62
CA TRP A 139 -26.02 13.78 17.34
C TRP A 139 -26.90 15.03 17.40
N PHE A 140 -26.35 16.11 17.96
CA PHE A 140 -26.99 17.42 18.05
C PHE A 140 -26.01 18.53 17.62
N LYS A 141 -26.50 19.56 16.93
CA LYS A 141 -25.79 20.83 16.71
C LYS A 141 -26.39 21.91 17.61
N ASP A 142 -25.54 22.66 18.30
CA ASP A 142 -25.94 23.84 19.07
C ASP A 142 -26.14 25.04 18.13
N GLU A 143 -27.32 25.66 18.17
CA GLU A 143 -27.68 26.83 17.37
C GLU A 143 -27.55 28.14 18.17
N GLY A 144 -27.10 28.06 19.43
CA GLY A 144 -27.09 29.18 20.37
C GLY A 144 -28.45 29.41 21.06
N ASN A 145 -28.44 30.23 22.11
CA ASN A 145 -29.62 30.57 22.93
C ASN A 145 -30.36 29.35 23.54
N GLY A 146 -29.66 28.23 23.75
CA GLY A 146 -30.23 27.00 24.32
C GLY A 146 -31.06 26.18 23.34
N ARG A 147 -31.05 26.51 22.04
CA ARG A 147 -31.72 25.74 20.98
C ARG A 147 -30.73 24.76 20.36
N ARG A 148 -31.12 23.49 20.26
CA ARG A 148 -30.32 22.44 19.61
C ARG A 148 -31.11 21.74 18.52
N THR A 149 -30.45 21.39 17.43
CA THR A 149 -31.02 20.64 16.30
C THR A 149 -30.49 19.22 16.34
N GLN A 150 -31.37 18.21 16.33
CA GLN A 150 -30.94 16.82 16.22
C GLN A 150 -30.50 16.54 14.78
N LEU A 151 -29.31 16.00 14.62
CA LEU A 151 -28.77 15.54 13.34
C LEU A 151 -29.19 14.07 13.15
N ILE A 152 -29.72 13.77 11.96
CA ILE A 152 -30.14 12.41 11.59
C ILE A 152 -29.18 11.93 10.50
N PRO A 153 -28.19 11.09 10.83
CA PRO A 153 -27.34 10.45 9.83
C PRO A 153 -28.20 9.50 8.98
N VAL A 154 -28.13 9.62 7.65
CA VAL A 154 -28.97 8.80 6.76
C VAL A 154 -28.40 7.40 6.64
N GLY A 155 -29.09 6.42 7.22
CA GLY A 155 -28.99 5.01 6.85
C GLY A 155 -30.24 4.63 6.05
N GLU A 156 -30.08 4.33 4.76
CA GLU A 156 -31.10 3.75 3.88
C GLU A 156 -32.32 4.62 3.50
N SER A 157 -32.16 5.81 2.89
CA SER A 157 -33.13 6.31 1.88
C SER A 157 -32.62 7.56 1.13
N ILE A 158 -33.03 7.70 -0.13
CA ILE A 158 -32.64 8.78 -1.04
C ILE A 158 -33.55 10.00 -0.79
N SER A 159 -33.03 11.06 -0.16
CA SER A 159 -33.51 12.44 -0.37
C SER A 159 -32.46 13.52 -0.06
N ASP A 160 -32.21 14.32 -1.10
CA ASP A 160 -31.67 15.67 -1.32
C ASP A 160 -30.75 16.48 -0.38
N ASP A 161 -30.37 16.07 0.83
CA ASP A 161 -29.40 16.86 1.63
C ASP A 161 -28.18 16.04 2.03
N ARG A 162 -27.26 15.86 1.07
CA ARG A 162 -26.00 15.11 1.20
C ARG A 162 -24.95 15.82 2.06
N LYS A 163 -25.22 16.04 3.35
CA LYS A 163 -24.22 16.58 4.27
C LYS A 163 -23.69 15.58 5.30
N LEU A 164 -24.48 14.63 5.79
CA LEU A 164 -24.13 13.85 6.99
C LEU A 164 -24.24 12.33 6.80
N GLU A 165 -23.13 11.61 7.01
CA GLU A 165 -23.05 10.14 6.87
C GLU A 165 -22.48 9.49 8.14
N LEU A 166 -22.99 8.31 8.53
CA LEU A 166 -22.48 7.54 9.67
C LEU A 166 -21.40 6.55 9.18
N LEU A 167 -20.20 6.62 9.75
CA LEU A 167 -19.06 5.82 9.27
C LEU A 167 -19.19 4.32 9.54
N TYR A 168 -19.73 3.94 10.71
CA TYR A 168 -19.84 2.55 11.15
C TYR A 168 -21.17 2.27 11.88
N PRO A 169 -22.26 1.98 11.16
CA PRO A 169 -23.59 1.76 11.77
C PRO A 169 -23.68 0.54 12.72
N PHE A 170 -22.65 -0.30 12.79
CA PHE A 170 -22.65 -1.56 13.55
C PHE A 170 -21.48 -1.71 14.54
N ASP A 171 -20.76 -0.64 14.84
CA ASP A 171 -19.61 -0.64 15.77
C ASP A 171 -19.79 0.36 16.93
N ARG A 172 -18.88 0.32 17.92
CA ARG A 172 -18.85 1.28 19.06
C ARG A 172 -18.48 2.72 18.66
N ASP A 173 -18.19 2.92 17.38
CA ASP A 173 -17.78 4.18 16.80
C ASP A 173 -18.94 4.79 16.01
N HIS A 174 -19.59 5.77 16.61
CA HIS A 174 -20.70 6.53 16.03
C HIS A 174 -20.21 7.85 15.39
N THR A 175 -18.97 7.87 14.90
CA THR A 175 -18.42 9.02 14.17
C THR A 175 -19.28 9.34 12.94
N ILE A 176 -19.59 10.62 12.76
CA ILE A 176 -20.27 11.14 11.57
C ILE A 176 -19.30 11.86 10.65
N ILE A 177 -19.53 11.79 9.34
CA ILE A 177 -18.85 12.58 8.32
C ILE A 177 -19.76 13.73 7.91
N LEU A 178 -19.23 14.95 7.95
CA LEU A 178 -19.82 16.11 7.30
C LEU A 178 -19.05 16.37 5.99
N SER A 179 -19.66 16.08 4.84
CA SER A 179 -18.94 15.94 3.55
C SER A 179 -18.50 17.26 2.92
N GLU A 180 -19.32 18.30 3.02
CA GLU A 180 -19.04 19.61 2.43
C GLU A 180 -19.41 20.72 3.43
N PRO A 181 -18.62 20.90 4.51
CA PRO A 181 -18.90 21.92 5.49
C PRO A 181 -18.79 23.32 4.87
N VAL A 182 -19.73 24.19 5.18
CA VAL A 182 -19.68 25.63 4.88
C VAL A 182 -19.37 26.42 6.15
N VAL A 183 -19.05 27.71 6.02
CA VAL A 183 -18.68 28.54 7.19
C VAL A 183 -19.80 28.55 8.25
N GLU A 184 -21.06 28.48 7.81
CA GLU A 184 -22.27 28.38 8.64
C GLU A 184 -22.40 27.03 9.38
N ASP A 185 -21.63 26.02 8.99
CA ASP A 185 -21.56 24.74 9.69
C ASP A 185 -20.62 24.80 10.92
N THR A 186 -19.90 25.91 11.12
CA THR A 186 -19.15 26.20 12.36
C THR A 186 -20.08 26.15 13.56
N GLY A 187 -19.67 25.46 14.63
CA GLY A 187 -20.47 25.35 15.83
C GLY A 187 -20.06 24.19 16.72
N ILE A 188 -20.84 24.01 17.79
CA ILE A 188 -20.62 22.95 18.77
C ILE A 188 -21.58 21.79 18.45
N TYR A 189 -20.99 20.61 18.30
CA TYR A 189 -21.70 19.37 18.04
C TYR A 189 -21.60 18.47 19.26
N HIS A 190 -22.69 17.82 19.64
CA HIS A 190 -22.75 16.89 20.77
C HIS A 190 -23.14 15.51 20.28
N CYS A 191 -22.40 14.50 20.74
CA CYS A 191 -22.82 13.11 20.66
C CYS A 191 -23.31 12.67 22.04
N GLU A 192 -24.54 12.20 22.15
CA GLU A 192 -25.20 11.89 23.43
C GLU A 192 -25.95 10.54 23.38
N SER A 193 -26.19 9.94 24.54
CA SER A 193 -27.12 8.80 24.66
C SER A 193 -28.58 9.27 24.56
N ALA A 194 -29.51 8.33 24.37
CA ALA A 194 -30.94 8.61 24.41
C ALA A 194 -31.42 9.23 25.75
N GLU A 195 -30.72 8.95 26.86
CA GLU A 195 -30.98 9.55 28.17
C GLU A 195 -30.27 10.90 28.41
N GLY A 196 -29.56 11.43 27.40
CA GLY A 196 -28.88 12.73 27.47
C GLY A 196 -27.49 12.70 28.09
N LYS A 197 -26.84 11.54 28.21
CA LYS A 197 -25.44 11.44 28.65
C LYS A 197 -24.51 11.79 27.49
N LYS A 198 -23.63 12.78 27.66
CA LYS A 198 -22.65 13.19 26.63
C LYS A 198 -21.53 12.14 26.47
N PHE A 199 -21.19 11.81 25.23
CA PHE A 199 -20.08 10.96 24.83
C PHE A 199 -18.92 11.76 24.25
N SER A 200 -19.23 12.76 23.42
CA SER A 200 -18.26 13.72 22.90
C SER A 200 -18.90 15.07 22.64
N THR A 201 -18.08 16.12 22.71
CA THR A 201 -18.41 17.45 22.20
C THR A 201 -17.33 17.85 21.20
N VAL A 202 -17.76 18.34 20.04
CA VAL A 202 -16.87 18.75 18.95
C VAL A 202 -17.13 20.21 18.61
N ASN A 203 -16.16 21.06 18.86
CA ASN A 203 -16.13 22.43 18.37
C ASN A 203 -15.55 22.44 16.95
N LEU A 204 -16.43 22.51 15.96
CA LEU A 204 -16.06 22.57 14.55
C LEU A 204 -15.89 24.03 14.14
N ILE A 205 -14.73 24.37 13.58
CA ILE A 205 -14.43 25.67 12.99
C ILE A 205 -14.22 25.46 11.50
N VAL A 206 -15.12 26.02 10.70
CA VAL A 206 -15.03 25.97 9.24
C VAL A 206 -14.52 27.30 8.73
N GLU A 207 -13.29 27.31 8.24
CA GLU A 207 -12.67 28.49 7.65
C GLU A 207 -13.06 28.57 6.17
N ALA A 208 -13.26 29.79 5.65
CA ALA A 208 -13.48 29.97 4.21
C ALA A 208 -12.31 29.32 3.47
N ALA A 209 -12.62 28.55 2.41
CA ALA A 209 -11.57 27.92 1.62
C ALA A 209 -10.58 29.02 1.20
N PRO A 210 -9.27 28.88 1.52
CA PRO A 210 -8.30 29.88 1.12
C PRO A 210 -8.44 30.07 -0.38
N THR A 211 -8.58 31.32 -0.82
CA THR A 211 -8.66 31.64 -2.24
C THR A 211 -7.47 30.95 -2.90
N PRO A 212 -7.67 30.04 -3.87
CA PRO A 212 -6.56 29.37 -4.52
C PRO A 212 -5.60 30.45 -4.97
N ALA A 213 -4.34 30.36 -4.56
CA ALA A 213 -3.33 31.24 -5.11
C ALA A 213 -3.45 31.14 -6.63
N PRO A 214 -3.47 32.28 -7.36
CA PRO A 214 -3.60 32.25 -8.80
C PRO A 214 -2.54 31.29 -9.35
N HIS A 215 -2.97 30.38 -10.23
CA HIS A 215 -2.07 29.40 -10.84
C HIS A 215 -0.86 30.15 -11.42
N THR A 216 0.33 29.81 -10.92
CA THR A 216 1.58 30.45 -11.36
C THR A 216 2.63 29.39 -11.60
N CYS A 217 3.10 29.33 -12.84
CA CYS A 217 4.23 28.52 -13.24
C CYS A 217 5.56 29.29 -13.21
N GLN A 218 5.59 30.47 -12.59
CA GLN A 218 6.82 31.26 -12.50
C GLN A 218 7.91 30.46 -11.77
N GLY A 219 9.03 30.21 -12.46
CA GLY A 219 10.15 29.40 -11.95
C GLY A 219 9.99 27.88 -12.12
N PHE A 220 8.91 27.40 -12.74
CA PHE A 220 8.59 25.98 -12.90
C PHE A 220 8.49 25.51 -14.36
N THR A 221 8.75 26.39 -15.33
CA THR A 221 8.67 26.09 -16.77
C THR A 221 9.95 25.53 -17.38
N THR A 222 11.03 25.45 -16.62
CA THR A 222 12.31 24.90 -17.10
C THR A 222 12.18 23.41 -17.39
N ALA A 223 12.94 22.90 -18.36
CA ALA A 223 13.06 21.47 -18.63
C ALA A 223 13.51 20.70 -17.38
N TRP A 224 13.27 19.38 -17.37
CA TRP A 224 13.84 18.53 -16.32
C TRP A 224 15.36 18.56 -16.37
N GLU A 225 16.02 18.57 -15.21
CA GLU A 225 17.47 18.72 -15.12
C GLU A 225 18.24 17.54 -15.73
N ASP A 226 19.34 17.82 -16.42
CA ASP A 226 20.18 16.77 -16.99
C ASP A 226 20.83 15.89 -15.92
N CYS A 227 21.00 14.61 -16.24
CA CYS A 227 21.71 13.66 -15.38
C CYS A 227 23.21 13.93 -15.46
N GLN A 228 23.81 14.47 -14.39
CA GLN A 228 25.25 14.78 -14.39
C GLN A 228 26.16 13.55 -14.35
N ASP A 229 25.64 12.38 -13.94
CA ASP A 229 26.39 11.12 -13.85
C ASP A 229 25.68 9.99 -14.61
N GLU A 230 25.61 10.12 -15.94
CA GLU A 230 24.93 9.17 -16.83
C GLU A 230 25.50 7.75 -16.77
N ASN A 231 26.77 7.60 -16.39
CA ASN A 231 27.44 6.30 -16.30
C ASN A 231 27.55 5.78 -14.87
N SER A 232 26.90 6.43 -13.91
CA SER A 232 26.88 5.99 -12.53
C SER A 232 26.28 4.60 -12.40
N ARG A 233 27.07 3.64 -11.91
CA ARG A 233 26.52 2.36 -11.41
C ARG A 233 25.58 2.58 -10.23
N LEU A 234 25.82 3.64 -9.45
CA LEU A 234 25.00 4.00 -8.30
C LEU A 234 23.57 4.34 -8.73
N GLY A 235 23.39 5.12 -9.79
CA GLY A 235 22.06 5.49 -10.28
C GLY A 235 21.23 4.29 -10.76
N GLN A 236 21.89 3.29 -11.38
CA GLN A 236 21.21 2.05 -11.76
C GLN A 236 20.75 1.26 -10.52
N LEU A 237 21.59 1.15 -9.49
CA LEU A 237 21.26 0.44 -8.25
C LEU A 237 20.13 1.14 -7.49
N ILE A 238 20.17 2.47 -7.37
CA ILE A 238 19.08 3.26 -6.77
C ILE A 238 17.76 2.97 -7.48
N LEU A 239 17.75 3.02 -8.82
CA LEU A 239 16.53 2.75 -9.57
C LEU A 239 16.04 1.31 -9.36
N GLN A 240 16.94 0.32 -9.37
CA GLN A 240 16.58 -1.09 -9.17
C GLN A 240 15.97 -1.34 -7.79
N GLU A 241 16.58 -0.81 -6.72
CA GLU A 241 16.07 -0.91 -5.36
C GLU A 241 14.70 -0.23 -5.24
N SER A 242 14.59 1.01 -5.73
CA SER A 242 13.35 1.80 -5.71
C SER A 242 12.22 1.09 -6.45
N LEU A 243 12.49 0.54 -7.64
CA LEU A 243 11.48 -0.21 -8.41
C LEU A 243 11.07 -1.51 -7.71
N THR A 244 11.98 -2.19 -7.03
CA THR A 244 11.65 -3.41 -6.27
C THR A 244 10.78 -3.08 -5.06
N GLU A 245 11.12 -2.03 -4.31
CA GLU A 245 10.32 -1.52 -3.21
C GLU A 245 8.93 -1.08 -3.67
N PHE A 246 8.88 -0.25 -4.72
CA PHE A 246 7.64 0.17 -5.37
C PHE A 246 6.77 -1.02 -5.76
N SER A 247 7.38 -2.08 -6.28
CA SER A 247 6.65 -3.29 -6.70
C SER A 247 5.95 -3.99 -5.54
N MET A 248 6.63 -4.14 -4.41
CA MET A 248 6.06 -4.78 -3.22
C MET A 248 4.99 -3.89 -2.58
N ARG A 249 5.23 -2.57 -2.53
CA ARG A 249 4.23 -1.62 -2.04
C ARG A 249 2.96 -1.62 -2.89
N LEU A 250 3.12 -1.63 -4.21
CA LEU A 250 2.00 -1.69 -5.16
C LEU A 250 1.23 -3.01 -5.03
N TYR A 251 1.95 -4.14 -4.88
CA TYR A 251 1.34 -5.43 -4.61
C TYR A 251 0.50 -5.39 -3.33
N SER A 252 1.03 -4.79 -2.24
CA SER A 252 0.32 -4.69 -0.97
C SER A 252 -0.99 -3.91 -1.09
N TYR A 253 -1.02 -2.80 -1.84
CA TYR A 253 -2.26 -2.07 -2.09
C TYR A 253 -3.24 -2.85 -2.95
N LEU A 254 -2.77 -3.56 -3.96
CA LEU A 254 -3.63 -4.33 -4.86
C LEU A 254 -4.31 -5.50 -4.17
N ARG A 255 -3.61 -6.22 -3.27
CA ARG A 255 -4.21 -7.30 -2.49
C ARG A 255 -5.23 -6.80 -1.47
N GLU A 256 -5.09 -5.59 -0.93
CA GLU A 256 -6.10 -5.01 -0.05
C GLU A 256 -7.40 -4.69 -0.80
N VAL A 257 -7.27 -4.13 -2.01
CA VAL A 257 -8.41 -3.78 -2.87
C VAL A 257 -9.10 -5.02 -3.41
N ASN A 258 -8.35 -6.09 -3.69
CA ASN A 258 -8.86 -7.35 -4.19
C ASN A 258 -8.29 -8.49 -3.35
N PRO A 259 -8.90 -8.88 -2.21
CA PRO A 259 -8.30 -9.85 -1.29
C PRO A 259 -8.30 -11.29 -1.78
N SER A 260 -9.27 -11.69 -2.61
CA SER A 260 -9.47 -13.11 -2.98
C SER A 260 -9.44 -13.39 -4.48
N ASN A 261 -9.25 -12.38 -5.33
CA ASN A 261 -9.29 -12.52 -6.79
C ASN A 261 -7.88 -12.71 -7.37
N ASN A 262 -7.81 -13.10 -8.64
CA ASN A 262 -6.54 -13.04 -9.36
C ASN A 262 -6.02 -11.61 -9.44
N LEU A 263 -4.70 -11.48 -9.40
CA LEU A 263 -3.99 -10.21 -9.60
C LEU A 263 -2.95 -10.39 -10.71
N LEU A 264 -2.77 -9.37 -11.54
CA LEU A 264 -1.66 -9.28 -12.47
C LEU A 264 -1.43 -7.80 -12.79
N PHE A 265 -0.19 -7.37 -12.67
CA PHE A 265 0.25 -6.04 -13.08
C PHE A 265 1.74 -6.05 -13.39
N SER A 266 2.21 -5.01 -14.09
CA SER A 266 3.63 -4.75 -14.30
C SER A 266 4.05 -3.52 -13.50
N PRO A 267 4.76 -3.70 -12.38
CA PRO A 267 5.21 -2.57 -11.57
C PRO A 267 6.13 -1.63 -12.36
N ILE A 268 7.08 -2.17 -13.12
CA ILE A 268 8.00 -1.37 -13.94
C ILE A 268 7.27 -0.54 -14.99
N SER A 269 6.19 -1.07 -15.57
CA SER A 269 5.41 -0.34 -16.58
C SER A 269 4.63 0.82 -15.95
N ILE A 270 4.04 0.59 -14.78
CA ILE A 270 3.36 1.63 -14.00
C ILE A 270 4.35 2.70 -13.52
N ALA A 271 5.51 2.30 -13.00
CA ALA A 271 6.57 3.22 -12.62
C ALA A 271 7.07 4.03 -13.82
N GLY A 272 7.19 3.41 -15.00
CA GLY A 272 7.50 4.08 -16.26
C GLY A 272 6.49 5.16 -16.61
N ALA A 273 5.19 4.85 -16.51
CA ALA A 273 4.14 5.83 -16.76
C ALA A 273 4.16 7.01 -15.75
N LEU A 274 4.35 6.73 -14.45
CA LEU A 274 4.46 7.77 -13.44
C LEU A 274 5.74 8.61 -13.60
N SER A 275 6.84 7.96 -13.98
CA SER A 275 8.12 8.61 -14.32
C SER A 275 7.99 9.48 -15.57
N HIS A 276 7.17 9.08 -16.56
CA HIS A 276 6.87 9.92 -17.72
C HIS A 276 6.11 11.19 -17.30
N LEU A 277 5.08 11.06 -16.46
CA LEU A 277 4.36 12.21 -15.92
C LEU A 277 5.27 13.12 -15.06
N LEU A 278 6.23 12.54 -14.33
CA LEU A 278 7.19 13.26 -13.49
C LEU A 278 8.01 14.31 -14.27
N LEU A 279 8.29 14.11 -15.56
CA LEU A 279 8.96 15.12 -16.40
C LEU A 279 8.28 16.49 -16.32
N GLY A 280 6.95 16.50 -16.23
CA GLY A 280 6.12 17.69 -16.17
C GLY A 280 5.85 18.21 -14.75
N ALA A 281 6.07 17.37 -13.74
CA ALA A 281 5.71 17.67 -12.36
C ALA A 281 6.73 18.58 -11.68
N ARG A 282 6.24 19.50 -10.84
CA ARG A 282 7.06 20.47 -10.10
C ARG A 282 6.61 20.59 -8.65
N GLY A 283 7.39 21.28 -7.82
CA GLY A 283 7.06 21.52 -6.41
C GLY A 283 6.73 20.24 -5.63
N ASP A 284 5.60 20.25 -4.92
CA ASP A 284 5.17 19.11 -4.11
C ASP A 284 4.62 17.94 -4.94
N THR A 285 4.08 18.20 -6.13
CA THR A 285 3.68 17.13 -7.07
C THR A 285 4.91 16.30 -7.49
N ARG A 286 6.04 16.95 -7.81
CA ARG A 286 7.31 16.26 -8.10
C ARG A 286 7.73 15.37 -6.93
N LYS A 287 7.79 15.94 -5.73
CA LYS A 287 8.19 15.20 -4.51
C LYS A 287 7.25 14.03 -4.22
N ALA A 288 5.94 14.22 -4.42
CA ALA A 288 4.94 13.19 -4.19
C ALA A 288 5.12 12.03 -5.18
N ILE A 289 5.29 12.30 -6.48
CA ILE A 289 5.54 11.26 -7.47
C ILE A 289 6.85 10.53 -7.17
N GLN A 290 7.94 11.24 -6.87
CA GLN A 290 9.22 10.61 -6.47
C GLN A 290 9.04 9.67 -5.26
N ARG A 291 8.34 10.13 -4.21
CA ARG A 291 8.01 9.29 -3.04
C ARG A 291 7.15 8.09 -3.40
N ALA A 292 6.18 8.26 -4.31
CA ALA A 292 5.29 7.18 -4.73
C ALA A 292 6.05 6.07 -5.45
N VAL A 293 7.06 6.39 -6.26
CA VAL A 293 7.94 5.41 -6.93
C VAL A 293 9.19 5.04 -6.12
N CYS A 294 9.19 5.35 -4.81
CA CYS A 294 10.25 5.05 -3.85
C CYS A 294 11.64 5.63 -4.21
N LEU A 295 11.70 6.76 -4.90
CA LEU A 295 12.96 7.40 -5.28
C LEU A 295 13.43 8.46 -4.27
N PRO A 296 14.75 8.62 -4.10
CA PRO A 296 15.32 9.77 -3.39
C PRO A 296 14.92 11.10 -4.06
N HIS A 297 14.69 12.13 -3.25
CA HIS A 297 14.20 13.44 -3.73
C HIS A 297 15.15 14.15 -4.71
N ASP A 298 16.44 13.94 -4.54
CA ASP A 298 17.54 14.50 -5.32
C ASP A 298 17.97 13.60 -6.50
N PHE A 299 17.24 12.51 -6.76
CA PHE A 299 17.59 11.60 -7.85
C PHE A 299 17.10 12.12 -9.21
N HIS A 300 17.90 13.00 -9.83
CA HIS A 300 17.57 13.64 -11.11
C HIS A 300 17.76 12.70 -12.32
N CYS A 301 18.55 11.65 -12.17
CA CYS A 301 18.89 10.70 -13.23
C CYS A 301 17.79 9.69 -13.58
N ILE A 302 16.62 9.76 -12.92
CA ILE A 302 15.51 8.81 -13.11
C ILE A 302 15.17 8.57 -14.59
N HIS A 303 14.94 9.61 -15.37
CA HIS A 303 14.48 9.46 -16.76
C HIS A 303 15.53 8.80 -17.65
N PHE A 304 16.80 9.17 -17.45
CA PHE A 304 17.91 8.55 -18.14
C PHE A 304 18.09 7.06 -17.76
N GLN A 305 18.00 6.73 -16.46
CA GLN A 305 18.11 5.35 -16.00
C GLN A 305 16.91 4.49 -16.44
N MET A 306 15.70 5.07 -16.45
CA MET A 306 14.50 4.41 -17.00
C MET A 306 14.64 4.16 -18.49
N LYS A 307 15.20 5.10 -19.26
CA LYS A 307 15.54 4.90 -20.68
C LYS A 307 16.50 3.72 -20.86
N LYS A 308 17.63 3.71 -20.15
CA LYS A 308 18.62 2.61 -20.19
C LYS A 308 17.98 1.27 -19.85
N LEU A 309 17.15 1.24 -18.80
CA LEU A 309 16.46 0.03 -18.37
C LEU A 309 15.48 -0.47 -19.44
N ARG A 310 14.69 0.41 -20.03
CA ARG A 310 13.76 0.09 -21.13
C ARG A 310 14.49 -0.47 -22.35
N GLU A 311 15.59 0.16 -22.76
CA GLU A 311 16.44 -0.31 -23.87
C GLU A 311 17.00 -1.71 -23.58
N LYS A 312 17.51 -1.92 -22.36
CA LYS A 312 18.03 -3.22 -21.90
C LYS A 312 16.97 -4.33 -21.93
N LEU A 313 15.74 -4.00 -21.57
CA LEU A 313 14.62 -4.95 -21.49
C LEU A 313 13.86 -5.13 -22.83
N SER A 314 14.19 -4.34 -23.86
CA SER A 314 13.41 -4.23 -25.10
C SER A 314 13.24 -5.53 -25.90
N SER A 315 14.09 -6.53 -25.66
CA SER A 315 14.03 -7.85 -26.30
C SER A 315 13.04 -8.82 -25.65
N SER A 316 12.76 -8.65 -24.35
CA SER A 316 11.92 -9.56 -23.56
C SER A 316 10.61 -8.92 -23.10
N LEU A 317 10.63 -7.62 -22.85
CA LEU A 317 9.48 -6.86 -22.38
C LEU A 317 9.17 -5.70 -23.33
N LYS A 318 7.94 -5.68 -23.83
CA LYS A 318 7.39 -4.51 -24.52
C LYS A 318 6.49 -3.77 -23.53
N MET A 319 7.00 -2.64 -23.03
CA MET A 319 6.23 -1.71 -22.21
C MET A 319 6.01 -0.42 -23.00
N SER A 320 4.77 0.05 -23.02
CA SER A 320 4.41 1.30 -23.68
C SER A 320 3.52 2.11 -22.75
N SER A 321 3.95 3.34 -22.47
CA SER A 321 3.16 4.36 -21.80
C SER A 321 2.85 5.46 -22.80
N GLN A 322 1.67 6.06 -22.69
CA GLN A 322 1.24 7.14 -23.56
C GLN A 322 0.44 8.16 -22.77
N ILE A 323 0.73 9.43 -23.02
CA ILE A 323 -0.05 10.55 -22.50
C ILE A 323 -0.97 11.04 -23.61
N TYR A 324 -2.27 11.07 -23.32
CA TYR A 324 -3.26 11.71 -24.17
C TYR A 324 -3.73 12.99 -23.52
N TYR A 325 -3.93 14.04 -24.32
CA TYR A 325 -4.26 15.37 -23.78
C TYR A 325 -5.25 16.13 -24.64
N ASN A 326 -5.92 17.11 -24.06
CA ASN A 326 -6.92 17.91 -24.76
C ASN A 326 -6.31 18.70 -25.93
N PRO A 327 -6.94 18.72 -27.11
CA PRO A 327 -6.38 19.39 -28.30
C PRO A 327 -6.20 20.91 -28.14
N GLY A 328 -6.93 21.55 -27.20
CA GLY A 328 -6.83 22.97 -26.90
C GLY A 328 -5.60 23.37 -26.07
N MET A 329 -4.83 22.40 -25.55
CA MET A 329 -3.66 22.66 -24.73
C MET A 329 -2.38 22.79 -25.56
N ASN A 330 -1.58 23.81 -25.26
CA ASN A 330 -0.22 23.97 -25.79
C ASN A 330 0.80 23.39 -24.81
N LEU A 331 1.21 22.14 -25.04
CA LEU A 331 2.24 21.52 -24.21
C LEU A 331 3.60 22.21 -24.40
N SER A 332 4.40 22.23 -23.33
CA SER A 332 5.78 22.70 -23.38
C SER A 332 6.62 21.90 -24.37
N GLU A 333 7.34 22.60 -25.25
CA GLU A 333 8.24 21.96 -26.23
C GLU A 333 9.32 21.11 -25.55
N SER A 334 9.83 21.57 -24.40
CA SER A 334 10.80 20.81 -23.61
C SER A 334 10.23 19.48 -23.11
N PHE A 335 8.96 19.47 -22.69
CA PHE A 335 8.28 18.25 -22.24
C PHE A 335 8.08 17.26 -23.39
N ILE A 336 7.67 17.73 -24.57
CA ILE A 336 7.53 16.89 -25.77
C ILE A 336 8.89 16.28 -26.13
N ASN A 337 9.94 17.09 -26.23
CA ASN A 337 11.28 16.63 -26.61
C ASN A 337 11.84 15.61 -25.60
N GLN A 338 11.73 15.87 -24.29
CA GLN A 338 12.19 14.93 -23.26
C GLN A 338 11.33 13.66 -23.21
N SER A 339 10.03 13.74 -23.50
CA SER A 339 9.14 12.58 -23.60
C SER A 339 9.60 11.63 -24.70
N VAL A 340 9.91 12.15 -25.89
CA VAL A 340 10.48 11.36 -26.99
C VAL A 340 11.87 10.84 -26.62
N GLN A 341 12.74 11.68 -26.07
CA GLN A 341 14.13 11.33 -25.75
C GLN A 341 14.25 10.17 -24.76
N PHE A 342 13.45 10.18 -23.68
CA PHE A 342 13.58 9.23 -22.58
C PHE A 342 12.60 8.05 -22.68
N TYR A 343 11.41 8.25 -23.26
CA TYR A 343 10.35 7.25 -23.29
C TYR A 343 9.95 6.77 -24.68
N GLU A 344 10.47 7.37 -25.75
CA GLU A 344 10.00 7.13 -27.13
C GLU A 344 8.48 7.31 -27.27
N ALA A 345 7.91 8.23 -26.49
CA ALA A 345 6.48 8.47 -26.42
C ALA A 345 6.20 9.96 -26.57
N GLU A 346 5.82 10.38 -27.77
CA GLU A 346 5.30 11.73 -28.00
C GLU A 346 3.86 11.82 -27.48
N PRO A 347 3.49 12.78 -26.62
CA PRO A 347 2.10 12.96 -26.18
C PRO A 347 1.15 13.13 -27.37
N VAL A 348 -0.05 12.53 -27.31
CA VAL A 348 -1.01 12.53 -28.43
C VAL A 348 -2.25 13.35 -28.09
N LYS A 349 -2.65 14.23 -29.00
CA LYS A 349 -3.90 14.98 -28.88
C LYS A 349 -5.10 14.05 -28.94
N LEU A 350 -6.05 14.26 -28.03
CA LEU A 350 -7.39 13.74 -28.16
C LEU A 350 -8.11 14.42 -29.32
N LEU A 351 -9.08 13.70 -29.85
CA LEU A 351 -10.03 14.11 -30.88
C LEU A 351 -11.29 14.69 -30.23
N ASN A 352 -12.18 15.21 -31.08
CA ASN A 352 -13.37 15.93 -30.62
C ASN A 352 -14.53 15.02 -30.19
N SER A 353 -14.50 13.74 -30.56
CA SER A 353 -15.59 12.79 -30.25
C SER A 353 -15.12 11.67 -29.31
N SER A 354 -16.04 11.22 -28.45
CA SER A 354 -15.76 10.14 -27.51
C SER A 354 -15.47 8.81 -28.20
N GLU A 355 -16.19 8.53 -29.30
CA GLU A 355 -16.05 7.30 -30.07
C GLU A 355 -14.68 7.22 -30.75
N GLU A 356 -14.26 8.27 -31.45
CA GLU A 356 -12.95 8.29 -32.12
C GLU A 356 -11.80 8.20 -31.10
N ASN A 357 -11.91 8.88 -29.96
CA ASN A 357 -10.92 8.78 -28.88
C ASN A 357 -10.79 7.35 -28.34
N THR A 358 -11.93 6.71 -28.09
CA THR A 358 -11.98 5.33 -27.59
C THR A 358 -11.37 4.36 -28.61
N GLN A 359 -11.70 4.50 -29.89
CA GLN A 359 -11.14 3.67 -30.96
C GLN A 359 -9.63 3.90 -31.14
N MET A 360 -9.18 5.16 -31.11
CA MET A 360 -7.77 5.52 -31.24
C MET A 360 -6.93 4.88 -30.12
N ILE A 361 -7.37 5.01 -28.87
CA ILE A 361 -6.68 4.47 -27.71
C ILE A 361 -6.66 2.93 -27.72
N ASN A 362 -7.80 2.29 -28.02
CA ASN A 362 -7.86 0.84 -28.09
C ASN A 362 -7.03 0.27 -29.25
N SER A 363 -6.96 0.99 -30.38
CA SER A 363 -6.09 0.63 -31.51
C SER A 363 -4.61 0.77 -31.16
N TRP A 364 -4.23 1.83 -30.43
CA TRP A 364 -2.88 2.00 -29.91
C TRP A 364 -2.50 0.84 -28.97
N ALA A 365 -3.37 0.50 -28.02
CA ALA A 365 -3.13 -0.62 -27.10
C ALA A 365 -2.98 -1.96 -27.85
N ALA A 366 -3.83 -2.20 -28.85
CA ALA A 366 -3.77 -3.40 -29.68
C ALA A 366 -2.45 -3.49 -30.45
N ASN A 367 -2.01 -2.39 -31.07
CA ASN A 367 -0.76 -2.35 -31.81
C ASN A 367 0.45 -2.61 -30.90
N MET A 368 0.53 -1.90 -29.77
CA MET A 368 1.64 -2.03 -28.82
C MET A 368 1.74 -3.42 -28.17
N THR A 369 0.65 -4.17 -28.17
CA THR A 369 0.55 -5.48 -27.49
C THR A 369 0.36 -6.64 -28.47
N HIS A 370 0.60 -6.45 -29.77
CA HIS A 370 0.38 -7.48 -30.80
C HIS A 370 -1.01 -8.14 -30.72
N ASN A 371 -2.05 -7.31 -30.55
CA ASN A 371 -3.46 -7.68 -30.39
C ASN A 371 -3.74 -8.56 -29.15
N LYS A 372 -2.89 -8.53 -28.13
CA LYS A 372 -3.17 -9.20 -26.85
C LYS A 372 -4.08 -8.38 -25.96
N ILE A 373 -3.97 -7.06 -26.02
CA ILE A 373 -4.86 -6.12 -25.34
C ILE A 373 -5.54 -5.26 -26.41
N THR A 374 -6.75 -5.64 -26.81
CA THR A 374 -7.53 -4.91 -27.83
C THR A 374 -8.50 -3.89 -27.23
N HIS A 375 -8.66 -3.88 -25.91
CA HIS A 375 -9.63 -3.05 -25.21
C HIS A 375 -9.02 -2.53 -23.92
N LEU A 376 -8.57 -1.28 -23.88
CA LEU A 376 -7.99 -0.65 -22.70
C LEU A 376 -9.00 0.25 -21.98
N VAL A 377 -9.85 0.95 -22.74
CA VAL A 377 -10.85 1.91 -22.25
C VAL A 377 -12.22 1.61 -22.81
N ASP A 378 -13.26 1.82 -22.00
CA ASP A 378 -14.66 1.67 -22.41
C ASP A 378 -15.19 2.93 -23.12
N SER A 379 -14.82 4.12 -22.62
CA SER A 379 -15.20 5.41 -23.19
C SER A 379 -14.22 6.50 -22.77
N VAL A 380 -13.99 7.48 -23.64
CA VAL A 380 -13.16 8.65 -23.32
C VAL A 380 -13.95 9.93 -23.60
N PRO A 381 -14.35 10.71 -22.58
CA PRO A 381 -15.15 11.91 -22.79
C PRO A 381 -14.39 13.02 -23.57
N PRO A 382 -15.07 13.86 -24.37
CA PRO A 382 -14.41 14.95 -25.10
C PRO A 382 -13.82 16.05 -24.21
N HIS A 383 -14.30 16.18 -22.97
CA HIS A 383 -13.81 17.17 -21.99
C HIS A 383 -12.59 16.70 -21.20
N THR A 384 -12.08 15.49 -21.48
CA THR A 384 -10.88 14.96 -20.86
C THR A 384 -9.70 15.89 -21.14
N GLN A 385 -9.01 16.31 -20.08
CA GLN A 385 -7.81 17.15 -20.14
C GLN A 385 -6.54 16.33 -20.32
N LEU A 386 -6.38 15.27 -19.52
CA LEU A 386 -5.17 14.45 -19.49
C LEU A 386 -5.48 13.00 -19.11
N MET A 387 -4.94 12.05 -19.88
CA MET A 387 -4.95 10.62 -19.53
C MET A 387 -3.55 10.05 -19.54
N LEU A 388 -3.26 9.19 -18.56
CA LEU A 388 -2.03 8.40 -18.50
C LEU A 388 -2.34 6.93 -18.77
N LEU A 389 -1.96 6.43 -19.95
CA LEU A 389 -2.26 5.08 -20.37
C LEU A 389 -1.02 4.22 -20.38
N ASN A 390 -1.17 2.98 -19.92
CA ASN A 390 -0.10 2.02 -19.88
C ASN A 390 -0.60 0.64 -20.31
N ALA A 391 0.09 0.08 -21.30
CA ALA A 391 -0.17 -1.26 -21.81
C ALA A 391 1.16 -2.02 -21.88
N VAL A 392 1.15 -3.27 -21.40
CA VAL A 392 2.36 -4.06 -21.25
C VAL A 392 2.11 -5.50 -21.64
N PHE A 393 3.05 -6.04 -22.40
CA PHE A 393 3.02 -7.42 -22.86
C PHE A 393 4.42 -8.04 -22.73
N PHE A 394 4.46 -9.23 -22.14
CA PHE A 394 5.66 -10.05 -22.05
C PHE A 394 5.59 -11.23 -23.01
N ASN A 395 6.66 -11.44 -23.77
CA ASN A 395 6.81 -12.56 -24.69
C ASN A 395 8.03 -13.39 -24.33
N GLY A 396 7.89 -14.26 -23.33
CA GLY A 396 8.91 -15.22 -22.96
C GLY A 396 8.54 -16.64 -23.34
N MET A 397 9.51 -17.38 -23.85
CA MET A 397 9.45 -18.82 -24.04
C MET A 397 10.21 -19.51 -22.91
N TRP A 398 9.82 -20.70 -22.50
CA TRP A 398 10.61 -21.49 -21.55
C TRP A 398 11.99 -21.81 -22.13
N LYS A 399 13.06 -21.71 -21.33
CA LYS A 399 14.37 -22.26 -21.75
C LYS A 399 14.35 -23.79 -21.79
N THR A 400 13.52 -24.42 -20.96
CA THR A 400 13.25 -25.86 -20.96
C THR A 400 11.75 -26.08 -21.07
N MET A 401 11.29 -26.75 -22.12
CA MET A 401 9.86 -26.85 -22.40
C MET A 401 9.18 -27.88 -21.52
N PHE A 402 7.87 -27.73 -21.39
CA PHE A 402 7.00 -28.78 -20.91
C PHE A 402 6.52 -29.66 -22.06
N ASP A 403 6.27 -30.94 -21.76
CA ASP A 403 5.73 -31.87 -22.74
C ASP A 403 4.30 -31.45 -23.11
N LYS A 404 4.00 -31.43 -24.40
CA LYS A 404 2.65 -31.16 -24.88
C LYS A 404 1.76 -32.34 -24.55
N THR A 405 0.99 -32.21 -23.47
CA THR A 405 0.06 -33.25 -23.02
C THR A 405 -1.33 -32.64 -22.87
N ASN A 406 -2.38 -33.34 -23.32
CA ASN A 406 -3.77 -32.94 -23.10
C ASN A 406 -4.26 -33.36 -21.69
N VAL A 407 -3.35 -33.38 -20.72
CA VAL A 407 -3.65 -33.82 -19.35
C VAL A 407 -4.34 -32.68 -18.62
N LYS A 408 -5.37 -33.03 -17.86
CA LYS A 408 -6.06 -32.12 -16.95
C LYS A 408 -5.69 -32.47 -15.52
N GLY A 409 -5.59 -31.45 -14.67
CA GLY A 409 -5.36 -31.58 -13.24
C GLY A 409 -6.42 -30.84 -12.43
N TYR A 410 -6.52 -31.17 -11.14
CA TYR A 410 -7.40 -30.46 -10.21
C TYR A 410 -6.61 -29.34 -9.53
N PHE A 411 -7.09 -28.11 -9.66
CA PHE A 411 -6.59 -26.95 -8.94
C PHE A 411 -7.52 -26.64 -7.77
N SER A 412 -6.98 -26.59 -6.55
CA SER A 412 -7.72 -26.17 -5.36
C SER A 412 -7.81 -24.65 -5.30
N LYS A 413 -9.01 -24.09 -5.21
CA LYS A 413 -9.26 -22.66 -4.97
C LYS A 413 -9.14 -22.33 -3.48
N LEU A 414 -9.17 -21.03 -3.18
CA LEU A 414 -9.11 -20.50 -1.81
C LEU A 414 -10.31 -20.91 -0.94
N ASN A 415 -11.48 -21.11 -1.53
CA ASN A 415 -12.70 -21.54 -0.85
C ASN A 415 -12.76 -23.07 -0.64
N GLY A 416 -11.74 -23.81 -1.07
CA GLY A 416 -11.69 -25.27 -1.00
C GLY A 416 -12.28 -25.99 -2.22
N ASP A 417 -12.95 -25.26 -3.14
CA ASP A 417 -13.46 -25.87 -4.36
C ASP A 417 -12.32 -26.32 -5.27
N MET A 418 -12.57 -27.37 -6.05
CA MET A 418 -11.63 -27.84 -7.05
C MET A 418 -12.15 -27.55 -8.46
N VAL A 419 -11.28 -27.01 -9.31
CA VAL A 419 -11.55 -26.85 -10.75
C VAL A 419 -10.57 -27.66 -11.58
N THR A 420 -11.06 -28.17 -12.70
CA THR A 420 -10.26 -28.96 -13.62
C THR A 420 -9.63 -28.03 -14.66
N VAL A 421 -8.30 -28.00 -14.73
CA VAL A 421 -7.54 -27.11 -15.64
C VAL A 421 -6.54 -27.90 -16.49
N PRO A 422 -6.18 -27.44 -17.70
CA PRO A 422 -5.05 -27.96 -18.45
C PRO A 422 -3.75 -27.76 -17.67
N VAL A 423 -2.87 -28.76 -17.69
CA VAL A 423 -1.59 -28.71 -16.94
C VAL A 423 -0.38 -28.84 -17.84
N LEU A 424 0.69 -28.14 -17.47
CA LEU A 424 2.05 -28.33 -17.94
C LEU A 424 2.71 -29.35 -17.01
N ARG A 425 3.24 -30.45 -17.55
CA ARG A 425 3.90 -31.50 -16.75
C ARG A 425 5.27 -31.86 -17.32
N SER A 426 6.21 -32.12 -16.43
CA SER A 426 7.50 -32.71 -16.75
C SER A 426 7.94 -33.60 -15.60
N GLN A 427 8.36 -34.83 -15.89
CA GLN A 427 8.78 -35.79 -14.86
C GLN A 427 10.21 -35.55 -14.37
N ASN A 428 11.02 -34.81 -15.14
CA ASN A 428 12.46 -34.67 -14.92
C ASN A 428 12.94 -33.27 -15.30
N TYR A 429 12.24 -32.24 -14.81
CA TYR A 429 12.57 -30.84 -15.10
C TYR A 429 13.77 -30.41 -14.25
N LEU A 430 14.84 -29.94 -14.89
CA LEU A 430 16.04 -29.46 -14.20
C LEU A 430 15.86 -27.99 -13.79
N THR A 431 15.58 -27.74 -12.51
CA THR A 431 15.33 -26.39 -11.98
C THR A 431 15.81 -26.26 -10.54
N PRO A 432 16.29 -25.08 -10.10
CA PRO A 432 16.50 -24.85 -8.68
C PRO A 432 15.17 -24.65 -7.97
N MET A 433 15.02 -25.33 -6.84
CA MET A 433 13.88 -25.19 -5.93
C MET A 433 14.37 -25.20 -4.49
N ALA A 434 13.72 -24.42 -3.63
CA ALA A 434 13.98 -24.45 -2.20
C ALA A 434 12.75 -24.07 -1.40
N PHE A 435 12.72 -24.44 -0.12
CA PHE A 435 11.82 -23.82 0.84
C PHE A 435 12.49 -22.55 1.37
N VAL A 436 11.87 -21.39 1.15
CA VAL A 436 12.35 -20.09 1.62
C VAL A 436 11.69 -19.81 2.96
N ALA A 437 12.46 -19.97 4.04
CA ALA A 437 11.93 -19.91 5.41
C ALA A 437 11.32 -18.54 5.75
N GLU A 438 11.95 -17.46 5.30
CA GLU A 438 11.52 -16.08 5.53
C GLU A 438 10.12 -15.80 4.96
N LEU A 439 9.84 -16.32 3.76
CA LEU A 439 8.56 -16.22 3.06
C LEU A 439 7.57 -17.34 3.43
N ARG A 440 8.03 -18.39 4.12
CA ARG A 440 7.28 -19.63 4.40
C ARG A 440 6.69 -20.31 3.17
N ALA A 441 7.36 -20.18 2.02
CA ALA A 441 6.90 -20.72 0.74
C ALA A 441 7.92 -21.66 0.11
N GLN A 442 7.42 -22.62 -0.66
CA GLN A 442 8.24 -23.37 -1.60
C GLN A 442 8.40 -22.52 -2.86
N VAL A 443 9.63 -22.31 -3.31
CA VAL A 443 9.94 -21.47 -4.47
C VAL A 443 10.68 -22.29 -5.51
N ALA A 444 10.23 -22.22 -6.76
CA ALA A 444 10.92 -22.79 -7.91
C ALA A 444 11.15 -21.71 -8.97
N ARG A 445 12.30 -21.76 -9.64
CA ARG A 445 12.68 -20.82 -10.72
C ARG A 445 12.67 -21.50 -12.06
N PHE A 446 11.88 -20.98 -12.98
CA PHE A 446 11.80 -21.45 -14.35
C PHE A 446 12.43 -20.41 -15.27
N ALA A 447 13.55 -20.75 -15.89
CA ALA A 447 14.24 -19.84 -16.79
C ALA A 447 13.46 -19.67 -18.11
N LEU A 448 13.41 -18.43 -18.60
CA LEU A 448 12.74 -18.03 -19.83
C LEU A 448 13.72 -17.37 -20.82
N SER A 449 13.34 -17.28 -22.09
CA SER A 449 14.07 -16.53 -23.12
C SER A 449 14.16 -15.05 -22.77
N GLY A 450 15.19 -14.37 -23.29
CA GLY A 450 15.38 -12.94 -23.06
C GLY A 450 15.83 -12.60 -21.63
N ASP A 451 16.61 -13.50 -21.03
CA ASP A 451 17.19 -13.37 -19.67
C ASP A 451 16.16 -12.94 -18.62
N CYS A 452 15.04 -13.65 -18.64
CA CYS A 452 13.98 -13.53 -17.66
C CYS A 452 13.78 -14.87 -16.97
N SER A 453 13.26 -14.83 -15.75
CA SER A 453 12.94 -16.03 -14.99
C SER A 453 11.59 -15.87 -14.31
N LEU A 454 10.77 -16.93 -14.36
CA LEU A 454 9.54 -17.01 -13.62
C LEU A 454 9.81 -17.71 -12.28
N TYR A 455 9.56 -17.00 -11.19
CA TYR A 455 9.56 -17.58 -9.85
C TYR A 455 8.11 -17.86 -9.47
N ILE A 456 7.84 -19.09 -9.03
CA ILE A 456 6.54 -19.46 -8.48
C ILE A 456 6.73 -19.67 -6.98
N LEU A 457 6.05 -18.84 -6.19
CA LEU A 457 6.05 -18.87 -4.74
C LEU A 457 4.76 -19.57 -4.30
N LEU A 458 4.93 -20.77 -3.76
CA LEU A 458 3.85 -21.67 -3.44
C LEU A 458 3.69 -21.76 -1.91
N PRO A 459 2.58 -21.26 -1.34
CA PRO A 459 2.31 -21.35 0.09
C PRO A 459 2.14 -22.81 0.54
N ARG A 460 2.22 -23.05 1.86
CA ARG A 460 2.20 -24.40 2.45
C ARG A 460 0.91 -25.16 2.15
N SER A 461 -0.24 -24.49 2.27
CA SER A 461 -1.56 -25.04 1.95
C SER A 461 -2.32 -24.16 0.95
N SER A 462 -3.53 -24.57 0.58
CA SER A 462 -4.45 -23.78 -0.26
C SER A 462 -5.28 -22.76 0.53
N SER A 463 -5.04 -22.60 1.83
CA SER A 463 -5.82 -21.69 2.68
C SER A 463 -5.52 -20.22 2.39
N ALA A 464 -6.53 -19.37 2.55
CA ALA A 464 -6.38 -17.92 2.45
C ALA A 464 -5.36 -17.37 3.48
N THR A 465 -5.32 -17.95 4.68
CA THR A 465 -4.38 -17.55 5.73
C THR A 465 -2.92 -17.79 5.33
N ASP A 466 -2.59 -18.94 4.73
CA ASP A 466 -1.21 -19.21 4.31
C ASP A 466 -0.78 -18.33 3.14
N LEU A 467 -1.70 -18.03 2.21
CA LEU A 467 -1.44 -17.09 1.13
C LEU A 467 -1.20 -15.68 1.69
N GLN A 468 -2.07 -15.20 2.58
CA GLN A 468 -1.91 -13.90 3.22
C GLN A 468 -0.60 -13.77 3.99
N GLN A 469 -0.20 -14.81 4.76
CA GLN A 469 1.09 -14.81 5.47
C GLN A 469 2.28 -14.71 4.52
N LEU A 470 2.23 -15.39 3.37
CA LEU A 470 3.24 -15.26 2.33
C LEU A 470 3.27 -13.82 1.80
N GLU A 471 2.11 -13.27 1.41
CA GLU A 471 2.01 -11.92 0.87
C GLU A 471 2.52 -10.86 1.86
N GLU A 472 2.22 -10.99 3.17
CA GLU A 472 2.67 -10.06 4.22
C GLU A 472 4.19 -10.07 4.41
N ARG A 473 4.84 -11.18 4.05
CA ARG A 473 6.29 -11.36 4.16
C ARG A 473 7.04 -10.95 2.89
N MET A 474 6.33 -10.66 1.80
CA MET A 474 6.93 -10.21 0.53
C MET A 474 7.34 -8.73 0.61
N THR A 475 8.32 -8.43 1.46
CA THR A 475 9.05 -7.15 1.43
C THR A 475 10.08 -7.17 0.32
N ASP A 476 10.58 -6.01 -0.07
CA ASP A 476 11.59 -5.87 -1.12
C ASP A 476 12.91 -6.54 -0.73
N GLY A 477 13.31 -6.43 0.55
CA GLY A 477 14.44 -7.16 1.12
C GLY A 477 14.25 -8.68 1.05
N ALA A 478 13.12 -9.20 1.52
CA ALA A 478 12.83 -10.63 1.53
C ALA A 478 12.76 -11.22 0.11
N VAL A 479 12.20 -10.48 -0.85
CA VAL A 479 12.17 -10.89 -2.25
C VAL A 479 13.58 -10.92 -2.84
N ARG A 480 14.42 -9.89 -2.63
CA ARG A 480 15.81 -9.92 -3.13
C ARG A 480 16.60 -11.08 -2.53
N GLN A 481 16.48 -11.31 -1.22
CA GLN A 481 17.13 -12.44 -0.55
C GLN A 481 16.63 -13.79 -1.09
N MET A 482 15.33 -13.92 -1.38
CA MET A 482 14.77 -15.11 -2.02
C MET A 482 15.34 -15.34 -3.42
N ILE A 483 15.48 -14.29 -4.24
CA ILE A 483 16.11 -14.39 -5.56
C ILE A 483 17.57 -14.85 -5.43
N GLU A 484 18.35 -14.25 -4.54
CA GLU A 484 19.75 -14.64 -4.28
C GLU A 484 19.88 -16.09 -3.81
N GLN A 485 19.05 -16.51 -2.85
CA GLN A 485 19.04 -17.87 -2.32
C GLN A 485 18.72 -18.90 -3.42
N ILE A 486 17.69 -18.64 -4.24
CA ILE A 486 17.30 -19.56 -5.32
C ILE A 486 18.36 -19.59 -6.43
N ASN A 487 19.03 -18.45 -6.71
CA ASN A 487 20.13 -18.40 -7.68
C ASN A 487 21.38 -19.14 -7.23
N ALA A 488 21.66 -19.16 -5.92
CA ALA A 488 22.74 -19.94 -5.33
C ALA A 488 22.41 -21.44 -5.21
N THR A 489 21.14 -21.82 -5.36
CA THR A 489 20.70 -23.22 -5.28
C THR A 489 21.05 -23.95 -6.57
N SER A 490 21.69 -25.13 -6.45
CA SER A 490 22.00 -25.95 -7.61
C SER A 490 20.72 -26.55 -8.22
N PRO A 491 20.51 -26.47 -9.56
CA PRO A 491 19.37 -27.10 -10.21
C PRO A 491 19.33 -28.61 -9.97
N GLN A 492 18.14 -29.15 -9.73
CA GLN A 492 17.92 -30.58 -9.55
C GLN A 492 16.79 -31.10 -10.46
N PRO A 493 16.85 -32.36 -10.89
CA PRO A 493 15.76 -32.99 -11.62
C PRO A 493 14.55 -33.24 -10.71
N ILE A 494 13.41 -32.64 -11.04
CA ILE A 494 12.19 -32.75 -10.24
C ILE A 494 10.96 -33.00 -11.12
N GLU A 495 9.91 -33.56 -10.53
CA GLU A 495 8.60 -33.61 -11.16
C GLU A 495 7.89 -32.25 -11.02
N VAL A 496 7.52 -31.62 -12.12
CA VAL A 496 6.83 -30.33 -12.14
C VAL A 496 5.43 -30.50 -12.70
N THR A 497 4.44 -29.90 -12.02
CA THR A 497 3.08 -29.72 -12.53
C THR A 497 2.63 -28.27 -12.31
N LEU A 498 2.38 -27.53 -13.40
CA LEU A 498 1.89 -26.15 -13.38
C LEU A 498 0.57 -26.04 -14.13
N PRO A 499 -0.34 -25.13 -13.75
CA PRO A 499 -1.53 -24.89 -14.55
C PRO A 499 -1.15 -24.08 -15.77
N GLN A 500 -1.79 -24.33 -16.90
CA GLN A 500 -1.78 -23.36 -17.99
C GLN A 500 -2.60 -22.15 -17.54
N ILE A 501 -1.99 -20.97 -17.55
CA ILE A 501 -2.66 -19.73 -17.13
C ILE A 501 -2.67 -18.74 -18.27
N LYS A 502 -3.80 -18.05 -18.41
CA LYS A 502 -3.95 -16.89 -19.29
C LYS A 502 -4.64 -15.80 -18.50
N MET A 503 -3.85 -14.85 -18.03
CA MET A 503 -4.34 -13.73 -17.23
C MET A 503 -4.36 -12.47 -18.06
N ASP A 504 -5.51 -11.81 -18.06
CA ASP A 504 -5.75 -10.54 -18.72
C ASP A 504 -6.58 -9.68 -17.74
N LEU A 505 -5.87 -8.86 -16.96
CA LEU A 505 -6.44 -8.16 -15.83
C LEU A 505 -6.20 -6.65 -15.95
N LYS A 506 -7.22 -5.91 -15.51
CA LYS A 506 -7.19 -4.45 -15.35
C LYS A 506 -6.91 -4.11 -13.90
N ALA A 507 -5.92 -3.25 -13.66
CA ALA A 507 -5.70 -2.66 -12.35
C ALA A 507 -6.48 -1.34 -12.25
N ASP A 508 -7.16 -1.10 -11.12
CA ASP A 508 -7.79 0.20 -10.88
C ASP A 508 -6.72 1.24 -10.52
N MET A 509 -6.15 1.83 -11.55
CA MET A 509 -5.06 2.79 -11.40
C MET A 509 -5.47 4.06 -10.64
N ASN A 510 -6.74 4.48 -10.71
CA ASN A 510 -7.18 5.68 -10.01
C ASN A 510 -7.18 5.45 -8.49
N ILE A 511 -7.67 4.28 -8.04
CA ILE A 511 -7.57 3.88 -6.63
C ILE A 511 -6.11 3.73 -6.21
N LEU A 512 -5.26 3.12 -7.04
CA LEU A 512 -3.85 2.91 -6.72
C LEU A 512 -3.07 4.22 -6.61
N ILE A 513 -3.25 5.15 -7.54
CA ILE A 513 -2.63 6.47 -7.52
C ILE A 513 -3.00 7.21 -6.22
N LYS A 514 -4.27 7.15 -5.81
CA LYS A 514 -4.72 7.72 -4.52
C LYS A 514 -4.06 7.03 -3.32
N LYS A 515 -4.02 5.69 -3.28
CA LYS A 515 -3.31 4.93 -2.21
C LYS A 515 -1.81 5.18 -2.16
N LEU A 516 -1.20 5.55 -3.29
CA LEU A 516 0.20 5.98 -3.38
C LEU A 516 0.43 7.42 -2.86
N GLY A 517 -0.63 8.13 -2.45
CA GLY A 517 -0.56 9.51 -1.95
C GLY A 517 -0.53 10.56 -3.06
N LEU A 518 -1.01 10.23 -4.26
CA LEU A 518 -1.01 11.11 -5.43
C LEU A 518 -2.41 11.65 -5.77
N SER A 519 -3.29 11.77 -4.78
CA SER A 519 -4.65 12.31 -4.98
C SER A 519 -4.66 13.70 -5.62
N THR A 520 -3.65 14.53 -5.35
CA THR A 520 -3.51 15.88 -5.91
C THR A 520 -3.42 15.89 -7.44
N LEU A 521 -3.06 14.76 -8.08
CA LEU A 521 -3.09 14.64 -9.54
C LEU A 521 -4.51 14.84 -10.10
N PHE A 522 -5.55 14.51 -9.35
CA PHE A 522 -6.95 14.64 -9.75
C PHE A 522 -7.58 15.98 -9.33
N GLU A 523 -6.89 16.78 -8.51
CA GLU A 523 -7.46 17.96 -7.84
C GLU A 523 -6.83 19.29 -8.31
N GLY A 524 -5.64 19.24 -8.93
CA GLY A 524 -4.94 20.41 -9.44
C GLY A 524 -3.44 20.30 -9.20
N ALA A 525 -2.79 19.37 -9.91
CA ALA A 525 -1.37 19.12 -9.73
C ALA A 525 -0.51 20.22 -10.35
N ASN A 526 0.66 20.45 -9.76
CA ASN A 526 1.66 21.32 -10.36
C ASN A 526 2.38 20.57 -11.49
N LEU A 527 1.78 20.61 -12.69
CA LEU A 527 2.28 20.06 -13.94
C LEU A 527 2.82 21.17 -14.88
N CYS A 528 3.33 22.27 -14.31
CA CYS A 528 3.84 23.43 -15.05
C CYS A 528 4.95 23.12 -16.06
N GLY A 529 5.69 22.02 -15.87
CA GLY A 529 6.68 21.57 -16.86
C GLY A 529 6.04 21.00 -18.12
N LEU A 530 4.80 20.48 -18.01
CA LEU A 530 4.01 19.91 -19.10
C LEU A 530 3.10 20.97 -19.74
N TYR A 531 2.31 21.68 -18.92
CA TYR A 531 1.36 22.71 -19.38
C TYR A 531 1.46 23.95 -18.47
N PRO A 532 2.04 25.07 -18.96
CA PRO A 532 2.28 26.24 -18.12
C PRO A 532 1.17 27.30 -18.13
N GLU A 533 0.16 27.16 -19.00
CA GLU A 533 -0.85 28.20 -19.22
C GLU A 533 -1.97 28.17 -18.18
N ASP A 534 -2.37 27.00 -17.69
CA ASP A 534 -3.42 26.83 -16.68
C ASP A 534 -3.18 25.58 -15.83
N SER A 535 -3.94 25.47 -14.74
CA SER A 535 -4.06 24.28 -13.91
C SER A 535 -4.50 23.07 -14.74
N LEU A 536 -3.90 21.91 -14.42
CA LEU A 536 -4.15 20.67 -15.12
C LEU A 536 -4.45 19.56 -14.12
N VAL A 537 -5.45 18.74 -14.44
CA VAL A 537 -5.79 17.53 -13.71
C VAL A 537 -5.57 16.31 -14.58
N LEU A 538 -5.18 15.21 -13.95
CA LEU A 538 -5.22 13.88 -14.53
C LEU A 538 -6.65 13.37 -14.41
N ASP A 539 -7.39 13.24 -15.51
CA ASP A 539 -8.76 12.73 -15.47
C ASP A 539 -8.81 11.23 -15.24
N ASP A 540 -7.88 10.49 -15.85
CA ASP A 540 -7.89 9.04 -15.81
C ASP A 540 -6.50 8.43 -16.02
N ALA A 541 -6.25 7.33 -15.32
CA ALA A 541 -5.10 6.48 -15.55
C ALA A 541 -5.54 5.04 -15.80
N ARG A 542 -4.89 4.36 -16.75
CA ARG A 542 -5.23 2.96 -17.08
C ARG A 542 -4.00 2.09 -17.17
N HIS A 543 -4.11 0.91 -16.58
CA HIS A 543 -3.12 -0.16 -16.71
C HIS A 543 -3.83 -1.47 -17.00
N ARG A 544 -3.39 -2.15 -18.06
CA ARG A 544 -3.80 -3.51 -18.38
C ARG A 544 -2.59 -4.37 -18.67
N ALA A 545 -2.56 -5.54 -18.06
CA ALA A 545 -1.45 -6.48 -18.14
C ALA A 545 -1.95 -7.80 -18.72
N PHE A 546 -1.19 -8.35 -19.67
CA PHE A 546 -1.43 -9.65 -20.26
C PHE A 546 -0.25 -10.59 -20.01
N LEU A 547 -0.52 -11.78 -19.46
CA LEU A 547 0.46 -12.84 -19.26
C LEU A 547 -0.16 -14.21 -19.59
N ALA A 548 0.55 -15.02 -20.37
CA ALA A 548 0.12 -16.38 -20.69
C ALA A 548 1.29 -17.36 -20.57
N LEU A 549 1.05 -18.51 -19.93
CA LEU A 549 1.98 -19.63 -19.85
C LEU A 549 1.46 -20.80 -20.71
N ASN A 550 2.20 -21.17 -21.76
CA ASN A 550 1.84 -22.24 -22.71
C ASN A 550 3.02 -23.17 -23.05
N GLU A 551 2.82 -24.18 -23.92
CA GLU A 551 3.81 -25.21 -24.23
C GLU A 551 4.84 -24.82 -25.33
N LYS A 552 4.59 -23.78 -26.13
CA LYS A 552 5.24 -23.53 -27.45
C LYS A 552 6.72 -23.08 -27.43
N GLY A 553 7.48 -23.44 -26.40
CA GLY A 553 8.89 -23.12 -26.34
C GLY A 553 9.84 -24.01 -27.19
N VAL A 554 9.53 -25.25 -27.61
CA VAL A 554 10.33 -26.24 -28.45
C VAL A 554 11.36 -27.25 -27.82
N GLU A 555 10.88 -28.48 -27.67
CA GLU A 555 11.47 -29.84 -27.67
C GLU A 555 12.97 -30.14 -27.51
N ALA A 556 13.26 -31.01 -26.53
CA ALA A 556 14.11 -32.19 -26.71
C ALA A 556 13.50 -33.36 -25.90
N GLY A 557 13.13 -34.44 -26.58
CA GLY A 557 12.61 -35.67 -25.97
C GLY A 557 13.71 -36.69 -25.72
N ALA A 558 13.70 -37.30 -24.54
CA ALA A 558 14.21 -38.65 -24.33
C ALA A 558 13.39 -39.28 -23.19
N VAL A 559 12.45 -40.16 -23.55
CA VAL A 559 11.74 -41.01 -22.59
C VAL A 559 12.71 -42.09 -22.16
N THR A 560 13.17 -42.05 -20.90
CA THR A 560 13.77 -43.21 -20.24
C THR A 560 12.90 -43.53 -19.03
N SER A 561 11.95 -44.46 -19.20
CA SER A 561 11.18 -44.99 -18.08
C SER A 561 12.04 -46.01 -17.34
N LEU A 562 12.56 -45.63 -16.18
CA LEU A 562 13.03 -46.56 -15.16
C LEU A 562 12.41 -46.15 -13.82
N SER A 563 11.35 -46.87 -13.45
CA SER A 563 10.78 -46.81 -12.12
C SER A 563 11.75 -47.47 -11.14
N PHE A 564 12.34 -46.67 -10.25
CA PHE A 564 12.84 -47.16 -8.97
C PHE A 564 12.31 -46.27 -7.86
N SER A 565 11.66 -46.93 -6.91
CA SER A 565 11.13 -46.41 -5.65
C SER A 565 12.17 -45.58 -4.88
N ARG A 566 12.09 -44.26 -5.00
CA ARG A 566 12.54 -43.24 -4.03
C ARG A 566 11.58 -42.05 -4.14
N SER A 567 11.31 -41.35 -3.05
CA SER A 567 10.48 -40.14 -3.04
C SER A 567 11.07 -39.11 -4.04
N PHE A 568 10.47 -38.99 -5.22
CA PHE A 568 10.90 -37.98 -6.19
C PHE A 568 10.53 -36.60 -5.65
N LEU A 569 11.49 -35.67 -5.69
CA LEU A 569 11.23 -34.27 -5.41
C LEU A 569 10.21 -33.75 -6.43
N SER A 570 9.17 -33.08 -5.96
CA SER A 570 8.10 -32.57 -6.81
C SER A 570 7.73 -31.13 -6.47
N PHE A 571 7.33 -30.40 -7.51
CA PHE A 571 6.79 -29.05 -7.43
C PHE A 571 5.46 -29.00 -8.17
N SER A 572 4.36 -28.90 -7.42
CA SER A 572 3.01 -28.91 -7.97
C SER A 572 2.25 -27.65 -7.57
N ALA A 573 2.12 -26.70 -8.51
CA ALA A 573 1.42 -25.43 -8.31
C ALA A 573 -0.10 -25.55 -8.58
N MET A 574 -0.72 -26.59 -8.02
CA MET A 574 -2.16 -26.92 -8.18
C MET A 574 -3.04 -26.35 -7.06
N ARG A 575 -2.65 -25.20 -6.52
CA ARG A 575 -3.32 -24.44 -5.44
C ARG A 575 -2.92 -22.97 -5.54
N PRO A 576 -3.52 -22.02 -4.80
CA PRO A 576 -3.24 -20.60 -4.97
C PRO A 576 -1.74 -20.30 -4.79
N PHE A 577 -1.19 -19.49 -5.69
CA PHE A 577 0.24 -19.17 -5.72
C PHE A 577 0.50 -17.76 -6.22
N ILE A 578 1.69 -17.26 -5.92
CA ILE A 578 2.20 -15.99 -6.43
C ILE A 578 3.21 -16.29 -7.53
N LEU A 579 3.12 -15.54 -8.61
CA LEU A 579 4.13 -15.54 -9.66
C LEU A 579 4.87 -14.21 -9.69
N LEU A 580 6.18 -14.31 -9.86
CA LEU A 580 7.09 -13.19 -9.97
C LEU A 580 7.90 -13.40 -11.25
N LEU A 581 7.58 -12.66 -12.29
CA LEU A 581 8.38 -12.63 -13.50
C LEU A 581 9.50 -11.60 -13.29
N TRP A 582 10.74 -12.06 -13.32
CA TRP A 582 11.93 -11.30 -12.98
C TRP A 582 12.83 -11.13 -14.20
N SER A 583 13.45 -9.96 -14.36
CA SER A 583 14.55 -9.81 -15.31
C SER A 583 15.86 -10.16 -14.65
N ASP A 584 16.55 -11.18 -15.16
CA ASP A 584 17.88 -11.58 -14.66
C ASP A 584 18.93 -10.52 -15.03
N GLN A 585 18.73 -9.80 -16.14
CA GLN A 585 19.58 -8.69 -16.54
C GLN A 585 19.30 -7.38 -15.78
N GLY A 586 18.03 -7.03 -15.60
CA GLY A 586 17.60 -5.81 -14.91
C GLY A 586 17.64 -5.94 -13.38
N ASN A 587 17.68 -7.19 -12.88
CA ASN A 587 17.61 -7.57 -11.48
C ASN A 587 16.44 -6.93 -10.73
N LEU A 588 15.25 -6.99 -11.34
CA LEU A 588 14.03 -6.38 -10.83
C LEU A 588 12.78 -7.12 -11.35
N PRO A 589 11.63 -6.93 -10.69
CA PRO A 589 10.37 -7.58 -11.11
C PRO A 589 9.75 -6.89 -12.34
N LEU A 590 9.41 -7.69 -13.35
CA LEU A 590 8.70 -7.26 -14.54
C LEU A 590 7.19 -7.37 -14.37
N PHE A 591 6.72 -8.49 -13.81
CA PHE A 591 5.32 -8.73 -13.47
C PHE A 591 5.21 -9.42 -12.13
N ILE A 592 4.15 -9.07 -11.41
CA ILE A 592 3.72 -9.77 -10.21
C ILE A 592 2.28 -10.19 -10.43
N GLY A 593 1.98 -11.43 -10.10
CA GLY A 593 0.63 -11.95 -10.18
C GLY A 593 0.31 -12.89 -9.04
N ARG A 594 -0.99 -13.07 -8.83
CA ARG A 594 -1.56 -14.02 -7.89
C ARG A 594 -2.62 -14.82 -8.60
N VAL A 595 -2.46 -16.13 -8.58
CA VAL A 595 -3.41 -17.06 -9.20
C VAL A 595 -4.19 -17.74 -8.08
N THR A 596 -5.49 -17.49 -8.08
CA THR A 596 -6.49 -18.08 -7.16
C THR A 596 -7.54 -18.89 -7.93
N ASP A 597 -7.71 -18.60 -9.22
CA ASP A 597 -8.56 -19.31 -10.18
C ASP A 597 -7.90 -19.28 -11.58
N PRO A 598 -7.24 -20.36 -12.06
CA PRO A 598 -6.32 -20.32 -13.21
C PRO A 598 -6.91 -20.03 -14.59
#